data_AF-A0A8H4A4X9-F1
#
_entry.id   AF-A0A8H4A4X9-F1
#
_cell.length_a   1.000
_cell.length_b   1.000
_cell.length_c   1.000
_cell.angle_alpha   90.00
_cell.angle_beta   90.00
_cell.angle_gamma   90.00
#
_symmetry.space_group_name_H-M   'P 1'
#
loop_
_entity.id
_entity.type
_entity.pdbx_description
1 polymer ?
#
loop_
_entity_poly.entity_id
_entity_poly.type
_entity_poly.pdbx_seq_one_letter_code
_entity_poly.pdbx_strand_id
1 'polypeptide(L)'
;MSPCDTAWVAMIPNKFYKESKASKDFSLAFPQCFMWLFNNQDANGSWAGNDASSITPGLAGLLALGLFRSHSGDYFETKLNDLGITISSSLQESQRKLSLIPLDVIITLAKSQPITLTHSIEAFCEKIDLSRIQNKGFQAINGCYGSSPAATASVLLHAKKWDDKAFEFLKMLISRCPTYAKSHGLVSTISDVGIFETIWVMHSIGDLCFDILANKNIKLKDKSIKKLFSKNFALIKYLSTLNKNHGTVCNWLIKRFNPVGTVDLDVIAKTFYNGKYFNTYPNERTFSISCNVHVVNLFVSEYRYSKSKKQMVTISDANKNDIIQMIELEEIILNVVKFLISQRGKDEPGNLEETSYIIRLLKTAAKYLSEDTAIQTALHDGKTYLIKHLDESMMVQGYFNTKQPFLWIGKQLYTVPRIIKSSILASLWEN
;
A
#
# COMPACT_ATOMS: atom_id res chain seq x y z
N MET A 1 3.63 -7.07 -6.58
CA MET A 1 3.43 -7.42 -8.00
C MET A 1 1.96 -7.74 -8.22
N SER A 2 1.42 -7.56 -9.44
CA SER A 2 -0.01 -7.71 -9.72
C SER A 2 -0.28 -8.34 -11.10
N PRO A 3 -0.87 -9.54 -11.14
CA PRO A 3 -1.34 -10.12 -12.40
C PRO A 3 -2.49 -9.30 -13.00
N CYS A 4 -3.35 -8.69 -12.19
CA CYS A 4 -4.43 -7.82 -12.68
C CYS A 4 -3.88 -6.62 -13.45
N ASP A 5 -2.96 -5.85 -12.86
CA ASP A 5 -2.34 -4.72 -13.55
C ASP A 5 -1.49 -5.19 -14.76
N THR A 6 -0.88 -6.38 -14.68
CA THR A 6 -0.15 -6.97 -15.81
C THR A 6 -1.07 -7.30 -16.98
N ALA A 7 -2.28 -7.79 -16.72
CA ALA A 7 -3.30 -8.03 -17.73
C ALA A 7 -3.74 -6.75 -18.44
N TRP A 8 -3.94 -5.66 -17.69
CA TRP A 8 -4.23 -4.36 -18.29
C TRP A 8 -3.12 -3.88 -19.22
N VAL A 9 -1.85 -4.03 -18.82
CA VAL A 9 -0.71 -3.63 -19.64
C VAL A 9 -0.53 -4.54 -20.87
N ALA A 10 -0.82 -5.83 -20.73
CA ALA A 10 -0.72 -6.82 -21.81
C ALA A 10 -1.72 -6.59 -22.96
N MET A 11 -2.78 -5.81 -22.73
CA MET A 11 -3.80 -5.49 -23.75
C MET A 11 -3.41 -4.32 -24.65
N ILE A 12 -2.40 -3.53 -24.28
CA ILE A 12 -2.09 -2.27 -24.95
C ILE A 12 -1.58 -2.55 -26.38
N PRO A 13 -2.29 -2.12 -27.43
CA PRO A 13 -1.78 -2.21 -28.78
C PRO A 13 -0.65 -1.19 -29.00
N ASN A 14 0.18 -1.43 -30.01
CA ASN A 14 1.17 -0.46 -30.44
C ASN A 14 0.48 0.84 -30.91
N LYS A 15 1.25 1.95 -30.91
CA LYS A 15 0.76 3.27 -31.30
C LYS A 15 0.20 3.30 -32.73
N PHE A 16 0.88 2.68 -33.68
CA PHE A 16 0.46 2.64 -35.09
C PHE A 16 -0.91 1.98 -35.25
N TYR A 17 -1.16 0.85 -34.59
CA TYR A 17 -2.46 0.19 -34.60
C TYR A 17 -3.55 1.06 -33.97
N LYS A 18 -3.25 1.76 -32.86
CA LYS A 18 -4.22 2.66 -32.23
C LYS A 18 -4.67 3.78 -33.18
N GLU A 19 -3.74 4.27 -34.01
CA GLU A 19 -3.98 5.34 -34.97
C GLU A 19 -4.63 4.84 -36.27
N SER A 20 -4.18 3.69 -36.81
CA SER A 20 -4.65 3.17 -38.10
C SER A 20 -5.91 2.31 -38.00
N LYS A 21 -6.07 1.59 -36.88
CA LYS A 21 -7.09 0.53 -36.66
C LYS A 21 -7.10 -0.58 -37.71
N ALA A 22 -6.07 -0.68 -38.55
CA ALA A 22 -5.98 -1.74 -39.56
C ALA A 22 -5.42 -3.02 -38.93
N SER A 23 -6.11 -4.15 -39.11
CA SER A 23 -5.74 -5.43 -38.49
C SER A 23 -4.31 -5.87 -38.81
N LYS A 24 -3.80 -5.54 -40.01
CA LYS A 24 -2.42 -5.83 -40.42
C LYS A 24 -1.34 -5.12 -39.60
N ASP A 25 -1.70 -4.01 -38.94
CA ASP A 25 -0.77 -3.20 -38.15
C ASP A 25 -0.80 -3.61 -36.66
N PHE A 26 -1.63 -4.60 -36.30
CA PHE A 26 -1.80 -5.02 -34.91
C PHE A 26 -0.52 -5.69 -34.38
N SER A 27 0.03 -5.08 -33.32
CA SER A 27 0.97 -5.74 -32.43
C SER A 27 0.84 -5.16 -31.03
N LEU A 28 1.32 -5.89 -30.02
CA LEU A 28 1.29 -5.43 -28.64
C LEU A 28 2.43 -4.45 -28.38
N ALA A 29 2.12 -3.40 -27.60
CA ALA A 29 3.13 -2.46 -27.12
C ALA A 29 4.06 -3.11 -26.08
N PHE A 30 3.56 -4.08 -25.32
CA PHE A 30 4.29 -4.78 -24.25
C PHE A 30 4.08 -6.31 -24.32
N PRO A 31 4.59 -6.98 -25.38
CA PRO A 31 4.39 -8.42 -25.57
C PRO A 31 4.89 -9.27 -24.39
N GLN A 32 5.92 -8.81 -23.68
CA GLN A 32 6.44 -9.45 -22.48
C GLN A 32 5.41 -9.58 -21.35
N CYS A 33 4.49 -8.62 -21.18
CA CYS A 33 3.42 -8.69 -20.18
C CYS A 33 2.42 -9.80 -20.54
N PHE A 34 2.10 -9.94 -21.83
CA PHE A 34 1.27 -11.02 -22.33
C PHE A 34 1.93 -12.38 -22.13
N MET A 35 3.22 -12.50 -22.48
CA MET A 35 3.98 -13.73 -22.25
C MET A 35 4.06 -14.11 -20.77
N TRP A 36 4.18 -13.13 -19.88
CA TRP A 36 4.14 -13.38 -18.44
C TRP A 36 2.81 -13.98 -18.01
N LEU A 37 1.67 -13.40 -18.43
CA LEU A 37 0.34 -13.95 -18.11
C LEU A 37 0.20 -15.38 -18.62
N PHE A 38 0.54 -15.61 -19.89
CA PHE A 38 0.43 -16.93 -20.50
C PHE A 38 1.23 -17.99 -19.73
N ASN A 39 2.45 -17.66 -19.29
CA ASN A 39 3.35 -18.60 -18.61
C ASN A 39 3.09 -18.78 -17.11
N ASN A 40 2.26 -17.94 -16.49
CA ASN A 40 2.05 -17.92 -15.03
C ASN A 40 0.58 -18.12 -14.64
N GLN A 41 -0.22 -18.74 -15.51
CA GLN A 41 -1.56 -19.20 -15.16
C GLN A 41 -1.46 -20.40 -14.22
N ASP A 42 -2.20 -20.36 -13.11
CA ASP A 42 -2.33 -21.47 -12.18
C ASP A 42 -3.10 -22.63 -12.84
N ALA A 43 -2.92 -23.86 -12.33
CA ALA A 43 -3.61 -25.04 -12.84
C ALA A 43 -5.15 -24.95 -12.77
N ASN A 44 -5.68 -24.09 -11.90
CA ASN A 44 -7.11 -23.80 -11.77
C ASN A 44 -7.61 -22.75 -12.78
N GLY A 45 -6.75 -22.23 -13.65
CA GLY A 45 -7.07 -21.18 -14.62
C GLY A 45 -6.99 -19.73 -14.09
N SER A 46 -6.59 -19.54 -12.83
CA SER A 46 -6.42 -18.22 -12.20
C SER A 46 -4.96 -17.72 -12.26
N TRP A 47 -4.67 -16.58 -11.63
CA TRP A 47 -3.31 -15.99 -11.56
C TRP A 47 -2.89 -15.59 -10.15
N ALA A 48 -3.67 -15.98 -9.13
CA ALA A 48 -3.44 -15.60 -7.74
C ALA A 48 -4.04 -16.63 -6.75
N GLY A 49 -4.04 -17.91 -7.11
CA GLY A 49 -4.51 -18.99 -6.24
C GLY A 49 -6.03 -19.09 -6.09
N ASN A 50 -6.47 -19.70 -4.98
CA ASN A 50 -7.86 -20.13 -4.78
C ASN A 50 -8.72 -19.19 -3.92
N ASP A 51 -8.19 -18.06 -3.47
CA ASP A 51 -8.93 -17.16 -2.58
C ASP A 51 -9.75 -16.11 -3.34
N ALA A 52 -10.60 -15.37 -2.64
CA ALA A 52 -11.44 -14.32 -3.24
C ALA A 52 -10.61 -13.18 -3.89
N SER A 53 -9.31 -13.07 -3.56
CA SER A 53 -8.41 -12.09 -4.16
C SER A 53 -7.95 -12.49 -5.57
N SER A 54 -8.20 -13.74 -5.99
CA SER A 54 -7.87 -14.24 -7.33
C SER A 54 -8.91 -13.93 -8.42
N ILE A 55 -10.11 -13.48 -8.02
CA ILE A 55 -11.21 -13.13 -8.95
C ILE A 55 -10.79 -11.99 -9.88
N THR A 56 -10.30 -10.88 -9.34
CA THR A 56 -9.92 -9.70 -10.14
C THR A 56 -8.75 -10.00 -11.10
N PRO A 57 -7.64 -10.63 -10.65
CA PRO A 57 -6.59 -11.12 -11.54
C PRO A 57 -7.09 -12.09 -12.62
N GLY A 58 -7.95 -13.04 -12.27
CA GLY A 58 -8.49 -14.03 -13.20
C GLY A 58 -9.33 -13.39 -14.31
N LEU A 59 -10.25 -12.49 -13.94
CA LEU A 59 -11.06 -11.71 -14.87
C LEU A 59 -10.23 -10.88 -15.84
N ALA A 60 -9.25 -10.14 -15.31
CA ALA A 60 -8.40 -9.27 -16.13
C ALA A 60 -7.54 -10.09 -17.10
N GLY A 61 -6.95 -11.20 -16.64
CA GLY A 61 -6.17 -12.12 -17.49
C GLY A 61 -7.01 -12.70 -18.64
N LEU A 62 -8.24 -13.11 -18.34
CA LEU A 62 -9.18 -13.65 -19.34
C LEU A 62 -9.61 -12.60 -20.36
N LEU A 63 -9.88 -11.36 -19.92
CA LEU A 63 -10.16 -10.25 -20.81
C LEU A 63 -8.97 -9.97 -21.75
N ALA A 64 -7.74 -10.02 -21.23
CA ALA A 64 -6.54 -9.81 -22.03
C ALA A 64 -6.36 -10.87 -23.12
N LEU A 65 -6.58 -12.15 -22.78
CA LEU A 65 -6.54 -13.25 -23.73
C LEU A 65 -7.67 -13.16 -24.77
N GLY A 66 -8.89 -12.82 -24.34
CA GLY A 66 -10.04 -12.65 -25.23
C GLY A 66 -9.90 -11.48 -26.20
N LEU A 67 -9.37 -10.34 -25.74
CA LEU A 67 -9.10 -9.20 -26.61
C LEU A 67 -8.02 -9.52 -27.64
N PHE A 68 -6.93 -10.17 -27.23
CA PHE A 68 -5.91 -10.60 -28.18
C PHE A 68 -6.52 -11.49 -29.27
N ARG A 69 -7.30 -12.53 -28.89
CA ARG A 69 -8.06 -13.39 -29.83
C ARG A 69 -8.87 -12.60 -30.84
N SER A 70 -9.67 -11.63 -30.37
CA SER A 70 -10.56 -10.85 -31.23
C SER A 70 -9.83 -9.96 -32.25
N HIS A 71 -8.59 -9.55 -31.96
CA HIS A 71 -7.79 -8.68 -32.82
C HIS A 71 -6.82 -9.44 -33.74
N SER A 72 -6.45 -10.68 -33.40
CA SER A 72 -5.44 -11.46 -34.13
C SER A 72 -5.97 -12.70 -34.89
N GLY A 73 -7.27 -13.01 -34.80
CA GLY A 73 -7.95 -14.03 -35.61
C GLY A 73 -7.17 -15.35 -35.76
N ASP A 74 -6.80 -15.69 -37.00
CA ASP A 74 -6.17 -16.95 -37.42
C ASP A 74 -4.80 -17.24 -36.76
N TYR A 75 -4.02 -16.20 -36.45
CA TYR A 75 -2.68 -16.35 -35.86
C TYR A 75 -2.71 -16.90 -34.42
N PHE A 76 -3.79 -16.65 -33.71
CA PHE A 76 -3.97 -17.08 -32.31
C PHE A 76 -4.47 -18.51 -32.19
N GLU A 77 -5.35 -18.94 -33.11
CA GLU A 77 -5.91 -20.30 -33.13
C GLU A 77 -4.86 -21.35 -33.53
N THR A 78 -3.93 -21.05 -34.44
CA THR A 78 -2.82 -21.97 -34.78
C THR A 78 -1.91 -22.21 -33.57
N LYS A 79 -1.57 -21.15 -32.83
CA LYS A 79 -0.65 -21.22 -31.68
C LYS A 79 -1.30 -21.81 -30.42
N LEU A 80 -2.63 -21.65 -30.25
CA LEU A 80 -3.38 -22.31 -29.18
C LEU A 80 -3.60 -23.81 -29.44
N ASN A 81 -3.80 -24.22 -30.70
CA ASN A 81 -3.94 -25.63 -31.07
C ASN A 81 -2.61 -26.40 -30.95
N ASP A 82 -1.48 -25.76 -31.27
CA ASP A 82 -0.14 -26.32 -31.01
C ASP A 82 0.14 -26.52 -29.50
N LEU A 83 -0.60 -25.81 -28.63
CA LEU A 83 -0.40 -25.78 -27.18
C LEU A 83 -1.52 -26.45 -26.37
N GLY A 84 -2.64 -26.86 -26.99
CA GLY A 84 -3.65 -27.77 -26.44
C GLY A 84 -4.53 -27.27 -25.28
N ILE A 85 -5.04 -26.02 -25.28
CA ILE A 85 -5.74 -25.43 -24.11
C ILE A 85 -7.06 -24.68 -24.47
N THR A 86 -8.06 -24.68 -23.56
CA THR A 86 -9.38 -24.00 -23.67
C THR A 86 -9.70 -23.11 -22.45
N ILE A 87 -10.44 -22.01 -22.62
CA ILE A 87 -10.75 -20.97 -21.60
C ILE A 87 -12.26 -20.89 -21.28
N SER A 88 -12.68 -20.86 -20.00
CA SER A 88 -14.09 -20.54 -19.63
C SER A 88 -14.32 -19.80 -18.28
N SER A 89 -15.33 -18.90 -18.29
CA SER A 89 -16.38 -18.59 -17.26
C SER A 89 -16.27 -17.58 -16.08
N SER A 90 -15.44 -16.52 -16.07
CA SER A 90 -15.42 -15.57 -14.92
C SER A 90 -16.16 -14.21 -15.04
N LEU A 91 -16.70 -13.80 -16.20
CA LEU A 91 -17.08 -12.39 -16.50
C LEU A 91 -18.26 -11.73 -15.73
N GLN A 92 -19.18 -12.48 -15.11
CA GLN A 92 -20.50 -11.93 -14.71
C GLN A 92 -20.55 -11.10 -13.39
N GLU A 93 -19.73 -11.39 -12.38
CA GLU A 93 -19.86 -10.76 -11.05
C GLU A 93 -19.28 -9.32 -10.99
N SER A 94 -18.38 -8.96 -11.91
CA SER A 94 -17.77 -7.62 -11.99
C SER A 94 -18.74 -6.54 -12.47
N GLN A 95 -19.59 -6.88 -13.45
CA GLN A 95 -20.57 -5.95 -14.03
C GLN A 95 -21.64 -5.52 -13.02
N ARG A 96 -21.98 -6.39 -12.06
CA ARG A 96 -22.98 -6.13 -11.02
C ARG A 96 -22.53 -5.11 -9.97
N LYS A 97 -21.24 -5.05 -9.64
CA LYS A 97 -20.71 -4.09 -8.63
C LYS A 97 -20.48 -2.70 -9.22
N LEU A 98 -20.15 -2.62 -10.50
CA LEU A 98 -19.91 -1.37 -11.22
C LEU A 98 -21.17 -0.55 -11.52
N SER A 99 -22.35 -1.18 -11.53
CA SER A 99 -23.63 -0.48 -11.70
C SER A 99 -24.07 0.30 -10.45
N LEU A 100 -23.43 0.08 -9.29
CA LEU A 100 -23.82 0.64 -8.01
C LEU A 100 -23.27 2.06 -7.72
N ILE A 101 -22.37 2.59 -8.54
CA ILE A 101 -21.72 3.90 -8.31
C ILE A 101 -22.17 4.91 -9.38
N PRO A 102 -22.92 5.97 -8.99
CA PRO A 102 -23.30 7.05 -9.88
C PRO A 102 -22.10 7.86 -10.42
N LEU A 103 -22.16 8.27 -11.69
CA LEU A 103 -21.07 8.94 -12.40
C LEU A 103 -20.75 10.34 -11.87
N ASP A 104 -21.76 11.05 -11.37
CA ASP A 104 -21.67 12.34 -10.70
C ASP A 104 -20.92 12.25 -9.36
N VAL A 105 -21.10 11.16 -8.62
CA VAL A 105 -20.34 10.85 -7.38
C VAL A 105 -18.87 10.62 -7.70
N ILE A 106 -18.56 9.88 -8.77
CA ILE A 106 -17.19 9.64 -9.25
C ILE A 106 -16.51 10.97 -9.60
N ILE A 107 -17.14 11.83 -10.39
CA ILE A 107 -16.56 13.12 -10.80
C ILE A 107 -16.36 14.06 -9.59
N THR A 108 -17.26 14.01 -8.61
CA THR A 108 -17.17 14.81 -7.38
C THR A 108 -16.04 14.31 -6.47
N LEU A 109 -15.92 12.99 -6.28
CA LEU A 109 -14.84 12.35 -5.53
C LEU A 109 -13.48 12.52 -6.23
N ALA A 110 -13.43 12.54 -7.56
CA ALA A 110 -12.21 12.81 -8.32
C ALA A 110 -11.65 14.21 -8.04
N LYS A 111 -12.51 15.18 -7.70
CA LYS A 111 -12.10 16.55 -7.38
C LYS A 111 -11.63 16.68 -5.93
N SER A 112 -12.23 15.94 -4.99
CA SER A 112 -11.89 16.01 -3.56
C SER A 112 -10.77 15.03 -3.15
N GLN A 113 -10.67 13.87 -3.80
CA GLN A 113 -9.69 12.80 -3.58
C GLN A 113 -9.11 12.29 -4.92
N PRO A 114 -8.39 13.16 -5.67
CA PRO A 114 -7.99 12.88 -7.05
C PRO A 114 -7.14 11.61 -7.19
N ILE A 115 -6.25 11.31 -6.24
CA ILE A 115 -5.31 10.18 -6.37
C ILE A 115 -6.02 8.84 -6.18
N THR A 116 -6.89 8.71 -5.17
CA THR A 116 -7.56 7.44 -4.81
C THR A 116 -8.46 6.95 -5.93
N LEU A 117 -9.22 7.84 -6.57
CA LEU A 117 -10.11 7.46 -7.66
C LEU A 117 -9.36 7.29 -8.98
N THR A 118 -8.37 8.14 -9.27
CA THR A 118 -7.52 7.98 -10.46
C THR A 118 -6.75 6.67 -10.41
N HIS A 119 -6.41 6.17 -9.21
CA HIS A 119 -5.73 4.89 -9.04
C HIS A 119 -6.53 3.71 -9.60
N SER A 120 -7.86 3.75 -9.61
CA SER A 120 -8.73 2.64 -10.05
C SER A 120 -9.60 3.03 -11.26
N ILE A 121 -9.11 3.93 -12.10
CA ILE A 121 -9.93 4.52 -13.17
C ILE A 121 -10.28 3.55 -14.31
N GLU A 122 -9.50 2.50 -14.47
CA GLU A 122 -9.76 1.43 -15.44
C GLU A 122 -11.13 0.76 -15.24
N ALA A 123 -11.63 0.78 -13.99
CA ALA A 123 -12.94 0.26 -13.64
C ALA A 123 -14.10 1.05 -14.27
N PHE A 124 -13.83 2.26 -14.79
CA PHE A 124 -14.84 3.18 -15.31
C PHE A 124 -14.68 3.51 -16.79
N CYS A 125 -13.86 2.75 -17.53
CA CYS A 125 -13.53 3.05 -18.93
C CYS A 125 -14.74 3.09 -19.87
N GLU A 126 -15.81 2.34 -19.56
CA GLU A 126 -17.07 2.37 -20.33
C GLU A 126 -17.97 3.57 -19.99
N LYS A 127 -17.77 4.19 -18.82
CA LYS A 127 -18.63 5.27 -18.30
C LYS A 127 -17.99 6.66 -18.42
N ILE A 128 -16.68 6.72 -18.64
CA ILE A 128 -15.92 7.98 -18.65
C ILE A 128 -15.09 8.10 -19.93
N ASP A 129 -15.20 9.25 -20.61
CA ASP A 129 -14.25 9.60 -21.67
C ASP A 129 -12.87 9.93 -21.07
N LEU A 130 -11.98 8.94 -21.04
CA LEU A 130 -10.62 9.08 -20.52
C LEU A 130 -9.79 10.14 -21.28
N SER A 131 -10.19 10.55 -22.48
CA SER A 131 -9.54 11.66 -23.21
C SER A 131 -9.67 12.99 -22.47
N ARG A 132 -10.70 13.14 -21.63
CA ARG A 132 -10.90 14.33 -20.78
C ARG A 132 -9.92 14.40 -19.62
N ILE A 133 -9.27 13.28 -19.29
CA ILE A 133 -8.40 13.11 -18.12
C ILE A 133 -6.95 13.41 -18.49
N GLN A 134 -6.54 13.07 -19.72
CA GLN A 134 -5.23 13.40 -20.31
C GLN A 134 -4.87 14.89 -20.24
N ASN A 135 -5.87 15.78 -20.13
CA ASN A 135 -5.70 17.22 -20.27
C ASN A 135 -6.13 18.04 -19.04
N LYS A 136 -6.42 17.40 -17.90
CA LYS A 136 -7.01 18.06 -16.72
C LYS A 136 -6.23 17.87 -15.42
N GLY A 137 -4.92 17.64 -15.51
CA GLY A 137 -4.03 17.58 -14.34
C GLY A 137 -4.13 16.28 -13.53
N PHE A 138 -4.74 15.22 -14.09
CA PHE A 138 -4.78 13.89 -13.48
C PHE A 138 -3.54 13.04 -13.77
N GLN A 139 -2.77 13.42 -14.80
CA GLN A 139 -1.50 12.77 -15.14
C GLN A 139 -0.39 13.33 -14.25
N ALA A 140 0.35 12.43 -13.59
CA ALA A 140 1.52 12.79 -12.81
C ALA A 140 2.69 13.23 -13.71
N ILE A 141 3.70 13.90 -13.12
CA ILE A 141 4.88 14.40 -13.83
C ILE A 141 5.61 13.29 -14.61
N ASN A 142 5.66 12.10 -14.03
CA ASN A 142 6.30 10.93 -14.63
C ASN A 142 5.41 10.19 -15.65
N GLY A 143 4.19 10.69 -15.93
CA GLY A 143 3.30 10.16 -16.94
C GLY A 143 2.23 9.17 -16.45
N CYS A 144 2.31 8.70 -15.19
CA CYS A 144 1.34 7.76 -14.66
C CYS A 144 0.00 8.41 -14.29
N TYR A 145 -1.04 7.60 -14.21
CA TYR A 145 -2.34 7.97 -13.66
C TYR A 145 -2.53 7.25 -12.33
N GLY A 146 -2.65 8.03 -11.25
CA GLY A 146 -2.91 7.53 -9.90
C GLY A 146 -1.85 6.54 -9.38
N SER A 147 -0.61 6.58 -9.89
CA SER A 147 0.44 5.61 -9.56
C SER A 147 0.07 4.15 -9.86
N SER A 148 -0.93 3.88 -10.70
CA SER A 148 -1.32 2.52 -11.09
C SER A 148 -0.98 2.22 -12.55
N PRO A 149 -0.31 1.08 -12.82
CA PRO A 149 -0.11 0.60 -14.19
C PRO A 149 -1.43 0.28 -14.91
N ALA A 150 -2.42 -0.35 -14.26
CA ALA A 150 -3.73 -0.60 -14.87
C ALA A 150 -4.48 0.69 -15.24
N ALA A 151 -4.50 1.68 -14.33
CA ALA A 151 -5.11 2.97 -14.62
C ALA A 151 -4.43 3.64 -15.83
N THR A 152 -3.11 3.62 -15.85
CA THR A 152 -2.31 4.19 -16.94
C THR A 152 -2.51 3.43 -18.26
N ALA A 153 -2.60 2.10 -18.21
CA ALA A 153 -2.90 1.25 -19.35
C ALA A 153 -4.30 1.53 -19.90
N SER A 154 -5.30 1.74 -19.05
CA SER A 154 -6.66 2.06 -19.48
C SER A 154 -6.74 3.36 -20.28
N VAL A 155 -5.92 4.36 -19.95
CA VAL A 155 -5.80 5.59 -20.75
C VAL A 155 -5.21 5.29 -22.12
N LEU A 156 -4.15 4.48 -22.19
CA LEU A 156 -3.56 4.05 -23.46
C LEU A 156 -4.50 3.16 -24.29
N LEU A 157 -5.42 2.45 -23.67
CA LEU A 157 -6.43 1.64 -24.37
C LEU A 157 -7.60 2.48 -24.88
N HIS A 158 -8.21 3.28 -24.01
CA HIS A 158 -9.55 3.84 -24.28
C HIS A 158 -9.57 5.34 -24.59
N ALA A 159 -8.51 6.10 -24.27
CA ALA A 159 -8.46 7.51 -24.67
C ALA A 159 -8.28 7.66 -26.18
N LYS A 160 -8.87 8.72 -26.77
CA LYS A 160 -8.84 8.95 -28.23
C LYS A 160 -7.45 9.19 -28.78
N LYS A 161 -6.58 9.87 -28.01
CA LYS A 161 -5.20 10.17 -28.40
C LYS A 161 -4.22 9.26 -27.68
N TRP A 162 -3.14 8.89 -28.35
CA TRP A 162 -2.01 8.22 -27.71
C TRP A 162 -1.35 9.17 -26.69
N ASP A 163 -0.91 8.62 -25.57
CA ASP A 163 -0.25 9.36 -24.49
C ASP A 163 1.19 8.87 -24.36
N ASP A 164 2.13 9.59 -24.97
CA ASP A 164 3.54 9.19 -25.00
C ASP A 164 4.15 9.14 -23.58
N LYS A 165 3.68 9.99 -22.65
CA LYS A 165 4.17 9.98 -21.26
C LYS A 165 3.68 8.76 -20.49
N ALA A 166 2.40 8.40 -20.66
CA ALA A 166 1.84 7.17 -20.09
C ALA A 166 2.57 5.92 -20.60
N PHE A 167 2.90 5.90 -21.89
CA PHE A 167 3.67 4.82 -22.50
C PHE A 167 5.09 4.71 -21.93
N GLU A 168 5.83 5.84 -21.88
CA GLU A 168 7.19 5.86 -21.35
C GLU A 168 7.23 5.48 -19.86
N PHE A 169 6.22 5.85 -19.08
CA PHE A 169 6.06 5.40 -17.71
C PHE A 169 6.00 3.86 -17.60
N LEU A 170 5.10 3.20 -18.36
CA LEU A 170 4.96 1.75 -18.34
C LEU A 170 6.20 1.03 -18.86
N LYS A 171 6.83 1.58 -19.91
CA LYS A 171 8.08 1.08 -20.46
C LYS A 171 9.21 1.12 -19.44
N MET A 172 9.37 2.24 -18.73
CA MET A 172 10.32 2.37 -17.63
C MET A 172 10.02 1.38 -16.50
N LEU A 173 8.74 1.16 -16.16
CA LEU A 173 8.37 0.22 -15.11
C LEU A 173 8.78 -1.21 -15.48
N ILE A 174 8.51 -1.64 -16.70
CA ILE A 174 8.83 -3.00 -17.17
C ILE A 174 10.34 -3.20 -17.33
N SER A 175 11.07 -2.17 -17.76
CA SER A 175 12.53 -2.26 -17.93
C SER A 175 13.29 -2.43 -16.60
N ARG A 176 12.64 -2.23 -15.45
CA ARG A 176 13.23 -2.50 -14.12
C ARG A 176 13.35 -3.98 -13.81
N CYS A 177 12.60 -4.85 -14.49
CA CYS A 177 12.69 -6.30 -14.33
C CYS A 177 13.60 -6.89 -15.43
N PRO A 178 14.73 -7.53 -15.07
CA PRO A 178 15.64 -8.12 -16.05
C PRO A 178 14.94 -9.13 -16.96
N THR A 179 15.34 -9.19 -18.24
CA THR A 179 14.70 -10.05 -19.27
C THR A 179 14.77 -11.54 -18.96
N TYR A 180 15.81 -11.97 -18.24
CA TYR A 180 16.01 -13.37 -17.82
C TYR A 180 15.23 -13.74 -16.55
N ALA A 181 14.58 -12.79 -15.89
CA ALA A 181 13.82 -13.07 -14.67
C ALA A 181 12.48 -13.73 -15.04
N LYS A 182 12.03 -14.71 -14.25
CA LYS A 182 10.68 -15.28 -14.37
C LYS A 182 9.56 -14.23 -14.20
N SER A 183 9.87 -13.12 -13.54
CA SER A 183 9.00 -11.96 -13.37
C SER A 183 9.13 -10.92 -14.48
N HIS A 184 9.86 -11.19 -15.56
CA HIS A 184 9.92 -10.27 -16.69
C HIS A 184 8.53 -10.10 -17.31
N GLY A 185 8.09 -8.85 -17.48
CA GLY A 185 6.72 -8.53 -17.91
C GLY A 185 5.70 -8.39 -16.77
N LEU A 186 6.01 -8.80 -15.55
CA LEU A 186 5.15 -8.60 -14.38
C LEU A 186 5.25 -7.16 -13.86
N VAL A 187 4.11 -6.49 -13.71
CA VAL A 187 4.04 -5.12 -13.14
C VAL A 187 3.46 -5.13 -11.73
N SER A 188 3.68 -4.05 -10.97
CA SER A 188 3.10 -3.87 -9.63
C SER A 188 1.69 -3.27 -9.68
N THR A 189 0.90 -3.43 -8.60
CA THR A 189 -0.43 -2.78 -8.52
C THR A 189 -0.33 -1.27 -8.29
N ILE A 190 0.70 -0.88 -7.53
CA ILE A 190 1.06 0.50 -7.27
C ILE A 190 2.54 0.69 -7.60
N SER A 191 2.87 1.81 -8.20
CA SER A 191 4.20 2.24 -8.60
C SER A 191 4.57 3.52 -7.85
N ASP A 192 5.84 3.94 -7.94
CA ASP A 192 6.31 5.19 -7.31
C ASP A 192 6.07 5.30 -5.80
N VAL A 193 6.00 4.16 -5.12
CA VAL A 193 5.93 4.08 -3.66
C VAL A 193 7.21 4.53 -2.96
N GLY A 194 8.18 5.13 -3.67
CA GLY A 194 9.48 5.51 -3.11
C GLY A 194 9.37 6.47 -1.93
N ILE A 195 8.51 7.50 -2.02
CA ILE A 195 8.27 8.42 -0.90
C ILE A 195 7.57 7.68 0.25
N PHE A 196 6.52 6.92 -0.05
CA PHE A 196 5.78 6.12 0.92
C PHE A 196 6.68 5.12 1.66
N GLU A 197 7.44 4.30 0.94
CA GLU A 197 8.39 3.32 1.47
C GLU A 197 9.48 4.02 2.29
N THR A 198 10.00 5.16 1.82
CA THR A 198 10.99 5.94 2.57
C THR A 198 10.42 6.43 3.90
N ILE A 199 9.22 7.02 3.89
CA ILE A 199 8.55 7.53 5.09
C ILE A 199 8.24 6.37 6.06
N TRP A 200 7.78 5.23 5.56
CA TRP A 200 7.43 4.09 6.42
C TRP A 200 8.65 3.36 7.00
N VAL A 201 9.73 3.26 6.21
CA VAL A 201 11.02 2.79 6.72
C VAL A 201 11.56 3.78 7.76
N MET A 202 11.52 5.08 7.49
CA MET A 202 11.98 6.11 8.44
C MET A 202 11.13 6.16 9.71
N HIS A 203 9.82 5.93 9.64
CA HIS A 203 9.00 5.75 10.84
C HIS A 203 9.47 4.54 11.65
N SER A 204 10.02 3.51 11.00
CA SER A 204 10.49 2.29 11.63
C SER A 204 11.84 2.41 12.31
N ILE A 205 12.85 2.82 11.56
CA ILE A 205 14.22 2.93 12.05
C ILE A 205 14.56 4.33 12.57
N GLY A 206 13.64 5.30 12.49
CA GLY A 206 13.88 6.69 12.87
C GLY A 206 14.33 6.81 14.32
N ASP A 207 13.58 6.21 15.25
CA ASP A 207 13.92 6.22 16.68
C ASP A 207 15.26 5.54 16.95
N LEU A 208 15.50 4.37 16.35
CA LEU A 208 16.79 3.68 16.41
C LEU A 208 17.94 4.60 15.98
N CYS A 209 17.80 5.26 14.84
CA CYS A 209 18.84 6.12 14.35
C CYS A 209 19.01 7.39 15.20
N PHE A 210 17.95 7.94 15.78
CA PHE A 210 18.07 9.05 16.74
C PHE A 210 18.78 8.61 18.03
N ASP A 211 18.47 7.42 18.53
CA ASP A 211 19.13 6.84 19.71
C ASP A 211 20.63 6.62 19.43
N ILE A 212 20.98 6.08 18.25
CA ILE A 212 22.37 5.94 17.80
C ILE A 212 23.06 7.30 17.70
N LEU A 213 22.40 8.32 17.13
CA LEU A 213 22.95 9.69 17.01
C LEU A 213 23.15 10.38 18.35
N ALA A 214 22.29 10.12 19.33
CA ALA A 214 22.36 10.67 20.68
C ALA A 214 23.42 9.97 21.54
N ASN A 215 23.76 8.72 21.24
CA ASN A 215 24.72 7.94 22.01
C ASN A 215 26.17 8.40 21.75
N LYS A 216 26.74 9.13 22.72
CA LYS A 216 28.11 9.67 22.66
C LYS A 216 29.21 8.58 22.59
N ASN A 217 28.90 7.34 22.97
CA ASN A 217 29.86 6.22 22.95
C ASN A 217 29.93 5.53 21.60
N ILE A 218 28.90 5.68 20.75
CA ILE A 218 28.94 5.21 19.38
C ILE A 218 29.71 6.25 18.57
N LYS A 219 31.00 6.00 18.31
CA LYS A 219 31.76 6.78 17.34
C LYS A 219 31.12 6.59 15.97
N LEU A 220 30.16 7.46 15.63
CA LEU A 220 29.58 7.62 14.29
C LEU A 220 30.64 8.14 13.33
N LYS A 221 31.61 7.28 13.02
CA LYS A 221 32.52 7.43 11.88
C LYS A 221 31.79 7.14 10.57
N ASP A 222 30.60 6.54 10.63
CA ASP A 222 29.84 6.20 9.44
C ASP A 222 29.12 7.42 8.86
N LYS A 223 29.76 8.02 7.85
CA LYS A 223 29.21 9.13 7.06
C LYS A 223 27.86 8.77 6.39
N SER A 224 27.54 7.48 6.24
CA SER A 224 26.32 7.01 5.58
C SER A 224 25.05 7.34 6.38
N ILE A 225 25.04 7.16 7.71
CA ILE A 225 23.89 7.44 8.58
C ILE A 225 23.59 8.95 8.59
N LYS A 226 24.62 9.79 8.76
CA LYS A 226 24.46 11.25 8.69
C LYS A 226 23.93 11.71 7.33
N LYS A 227 24.41 11.10 6.23
CA LYS A 227 23.95 11.39 4.87
C LYS A 227 22.51 10.91 4.61
N LEU A 228 22.12 9.78 5.20
CA LEU A 228 20.74 9.28 5.16
C LEU A 228 19.79 10.27 5.83
N PHE A 229 20.14 10.73 7.03
CA PHE A 229 19.35 11.72 7.77
C PHE A 229 19.26 13.06 7.06
N SER A 230 20.36 13.58 6.49
CA SER A 230 20.31 14.86 5.78
C SER A 230 19.45 14.79 4.51
N LYS A 231 19.49 13.69 3.76
CA LYS A 231 18.60 13.47 2.60
C LYS A 231 17.12 13.40 3.02
N ASN A 232 16.83 12.64 4.08
CA ASN A 232 15.46 12.49 4.56
C ASN A 232 14.95 13.76 5.27
N PHE A 233 15.82 14.57 5.85
CA PHE A 233 15.46 15.87 6.44
C PHE A 233 14.88 16.82 5.40
N ALA A 234 15.44 16.87 4.19
CA ALA A 234 14.90 17.66 3.10
C ALA A 234 13.49 17.19 2.70
N LEU A 235 13.27 15.88 2.64
CA LEU A 235 11.94 15.30 2.39
C LEU A 235 10.96 15.69 3.50
N ILE A 236 11.35 15.62 4.77
CA ILE A 236 10.48 15.96 5.91
C ILE A 236 10.14 17.46 5.91
N LYS A 237 11.11 18.33 5.60
CA LYS A 237 10.87 19.77 5.43
C LYS A 237 9.89 20.05 4.28
N TYR A 238 10.03 19.33 3.18
CA TYR A 238 9.07 19.39 2.07
C TYR A 238 7.67 18.94 2.51
N LEU A 239 7.56 17.80 3.21
CA LEU A 239 6.27 17.34 3.76
C LEU A 239 5.66 18.39 4.69
N SER A 240 6.45 18.99 5.59
CA SER A 240 5.93 20.02 6.50
C SER A 240 5.41 21.27 5.77
N THR A 241 5.94 21.58 4.59
CA THR A 241 5.48 22.75 3.80
C THR A 241 4.20 22.52 3.03
N LEU A 242 3.78 21.27 2.84
CA LEU A 242 2.65 20.94 1.96
C LEU A 242 1.27 21.34 2.53
N ASN A 243 1.17 21.84 3.78
CA ASN A 243 -0.07 22.31 4.43
C ASN A 243 -1.30 21.40 4.19
N LYS A 244 -1.07 20.08 4.12
CA LYS A 244 -2.11 19.06 3.92
C LYS A 244 -2.11 18.10 5.11
N ASN A 245 -3.21 17.40 5.32
CA ASN A 245 -3.23 16.28 6.26
C ASN A 245 -2.41 15.13 5.65
N HIS A 246 -1.21 14.89 6.16
CA HIS A 246 -0.23 13.98 5.56
C HIS A 246 -0.41 12.51 6.01
N GLY A 247 -1.46 12.20 6.77
CA GLY A 247 -1.64 10.92 7.42
C GLY A 247 -0.72 10.75 8.64
N THR A 248 -1.07 9.81 9.50
CA THR A 248 -0.48 9.63 10.83
C THR A 248 1.03 9.40 10.81
N VAL A 249 1.54 8.59 9.88
CA VAL A 249 2.98 8.27 9.79
C VAL A 249 3.81 9.50 9.44
N CYS A 250 3.32 10.36 8.53
CA CYS A 250 3.97 11.61 8.18
C CYS A 250 3.93 12.61 9.35
N ASN A 251 2.78 12.72 10.04
CA ASN A 251 2.66 13.59 11.22
C ASN A 251 3.64 13.16 12.32
N TRP A 252 3.77 11.85 12.57
CA TRP A 252 4.76 11.32 13.50
C TRP A 252 6.20 11.70 13.11
N LEU A 253 6.56 11.54 11.83
CA LEU A 253 7.89 11.91 11.35
C LEU A 253 8.15 13.42 11.46
N ILE A 254 7.20 14.25 11.07
CA ILE A 254 7.31 15.71 11.20
C ILE A 254 7.54 16.09 12.67
N LYS A 255 6.74 15.53 13.59
CA LYS A 255 6.87 15.75 15.03
C LYS A 255 8.24 15.31 15.56
N ARG A 256 8.78 14.18 15.10
CA ARG A 256 10.09 13.68 15.56
C ARG A 256 11.24 14.64 15.20
N PHE A 257 11.14 15.30 14.04
CA PHE A 257 12.14 16.27 13.58
C PHE A 257 11.84 17.71 14.00
N ASN A 258 10.62 18.00 14.46
CA ASN A 258 10.24 19.26 15.09
C ASN A 258 9.42 18.98 16.38
N PRO A 259 10.08 18.62 17.50
CA PRO A 259 9.39 18.22 18.73
C PRO A 259 8.49 19.30 19.34
N VAL A 260 8.75 20.58 19.02
CA VAL A 260 7.99 21.73 19.52
C VAL A 260 6.74 22.01 18.69
N GLY A 261 6.67 21.52 17.45
CA GLY A 261 5.48 21.63 16.61
C GLY A 261 4.32 20.81 17.17
N THR A 262 3.09 21.29 17.03
CA THR A 262 1.88 20.60 17.50
C THR A 262 1.18 19.90 16.34
N VAL A 263 0.68 18.69 16.58
CA VAL A 263 -0.26 18.00 15.68
C VAL A 263 -1.66 18.11 16.26
N ASP A 264 -2.64 18.45 15.41
CA ASP A 264 -4.05 18.45 15.80
C ASP A 264 -4.53 17.00 15.97
N LEU A 265 -4.58 16.56 17.23
CA LEU A 265 -5.04 15.22 17.59
C LEU A 265 -6.58 15.12 17.60
N ASP A 266 -7.29 16.24 17.76
CA ASP A 266 -8.76 16.24 17.81
C ASP A 266 -9.34 15.77 16.48
N VAL A 267 -8.77 16.21 15.36
CA VAL A 267 -9.21 15.75 14.03
C VAL A 267 -9.03 14.24 13.89
N ILE A 268 -7.92 13.69 14.38
CA ILE A 268 -7.64 12.24 14.30
C ILE A 268 -8.60 11.47 15.21
N ALA A 269 -8.73 11.90 16.47
CA ALA A 269 -9.58 11.26 17.47
C ALA A 269 -11.06 11.31 17.07
N LYS A 270 -11.62 12.49 16.75
CA LYS A 270 -13.02 12.66 16.34
C LYS A 270 -13.40 11.83 15.11
N THR A 271 -12.50 11.74 14.14
CA THR A 271 -12.81 11.15 12.83
C THR A 271 -12.65 9.65 12.81
N PHE A 272 -11.67 9.10 13.54
CA PHE A 272 -11.24 7.71 13.37
C PHE A 272 -11.39 6.86 14.62
N TYR A 273 -11.46 7.44 15.82
CA TYR A 273 -11.61 6.66 17.06
C TYR A 273 -13.06 6.24 17.26
N ASN A 274 -13.30 4.93 17.45
CA ASN A 274 -14.64 4.38 17.66
C ASN A 274 -14.95 4.03 19.12
N GLY A 275 -14.11 4.47 20.07
CA GLY A 275 -14.20 4.11 21.49
C GLY A 275 -13.38 2.87 21.88
N LYS A 276 -12.90 2.07 20.91
CA LYS A 276 -12.06 0.88 21.15
C LYS A 276 -10.73 0.95 20.42
N TYR A 277 -10.75 1.38 19.16
CA TYR A 277 -9.59 1.48 18.28
C TYR A 277 -9.83 2.56 17.20
N PHE A 278 -8.80 2.80 16.39
CA PHE A 278 -8.85 3.71 15.24
C PHE A 278 -9.13 2.95 13.95
N ASN A 279 -10.13 3.41 13.19
CA ASN A 279 -10.41 2.95 11.83
C ASN A 279 -9.41 3.56 10.84
N THR A 280 -9.08 2.85 9.75
CA THR A 280 -8.20 3.40 8.70
C THR A 280 -8.95 4.43 7.87
N TYR A 281 -10.22 4.15 7.58
CA TYR A 281 -11.14 5.05 6.89
C TYR A 281 -12.43 5.23 7.69
N PRO A 282 -13.11 6.39 7.57
CA PRO A 282 -14.43 6.54 8.16
C PRO A 282 -15.38 5.46 7.62
N ASN A 283 -16.14 4.81 8.49
CA ASN A 283 -17.08 3.72 8.18
C ASN A 283 -16.47 2.37 7.74
N GLU A 284 -15.15 2.17 7.91
CA GLU A 284 -14.54 0.84 7.73
C GLU A 284 -15.07 -0.15 8.79
N ARG A 285 -15.26 -1.42 8.40
CA ARG A 285 -15.75 -2.49 9.28
C ARG A 285 -14.64 -3.34 9.91
N THR A 286 -13.44 -3.25 9.36
CA THR A 286 -12.26 -4.04 9.73
C THR A 286 -11.21 -3.15 10.36
N PHE A 287 -10.57 -3.61 11.43
CA PHE A 287 -9.48 -2.85 12.06
C PHE A 287 -8.14 -3.19 11.42
N SER A 288 -7.18 -2.27 11.51
CA SER A 288 -5.80 -2.47 11.05
C SER A 288 -4.81 -2.29 12.21
N ILE A 289 -3.97 -3.30 12.43
CA ILE A 289 -2.94 -3.25 13.48
C ILE A 289 -1.91 -2.16 13.20
N SER A 290 -1.43 -2.05 11.96
CA SER A 290 -0.46 -1.02 11.59
C SER A 290 -1.04 0.38 11.78
N CYS A 291 -2.28 0.61 11.34
CA CYS A 291 -2.98 1.89 11.53
C CYS A 291 -2.98 2.31 13.01
N ASN A 292 -3.44 1.41 13.89
CA ASN A 292 -3.52 1.68 15.32
C ASN A 292 -2.16 1.91 15.97
N VAL A 293 -1.14 1.09 15.62
CA VAL A 293 0.22 1.27 16.11
C VAL A 293 0.78 2.64 15.72
N HIS A 294 0.57 3.08 14.48
CA HIS A 294 1.04 4.39 14.02
C HIS A 294 0.35 5.54 14.76
N VAL A 295 -0.98 5.44 14.98
CA VAL A 295 -1.74 6.47 15.70
C VAL A 295 -1.29 6.56 17.15
N VAL A 296 -1.15 5.42 17.84
CA VAL A 296 -0.73 5.43 19.23
C VAL A 296 0.71 5.92 19.37
N ASN A 297 1.63 5.58 18.45
CA ASN A 297 2.99 6.15 18.48
C ASN A 297 3.00 7.67 18.35
N LEU A 298 2.12 8.25 17.52
CA LEU A 298 1.94 9.70 17.43
C LEU A 298 1.37 10.28 18.72
N PHE A 299 0.33 9.67 19.27
CA PHE A 299 -0.33 10.12 20.50
C PHE A 299 0.62 10.08 21.70
N VAL A 300 1.38 8.99 21.85
CA VAL A 300 2.43 8.86 22.86
C VAL A 300 3.50 9.94 22.66
N SER A 301 3.90 10.22 21.42
CA SER A 301 4.89 11.27 21.12
C SER A 301 4.39 12.67 21.50
N GLU A 302 3.13 13.00 21.23
CA GLU A 302 2.53 14.27 21.67
C GLU A 302 2.43 14.34 23.20
N TYR A 303 1.94 13.28 23.84
CA TYR A 303 1.83 13.19 25.30
C TYR A 303 3.19 13.41 25.99
N ARG A 304 4.28 12.87 25.41
CA ARG A 304 5.66 13.03 25.90
C ARG A 304 6.17 14.46 25.90
N TYR A 305 5.82 15.24 24.88
CA TYR A 305 6.27 16.62 24.73
C TYR A 305 5.25 17.64 25.26
N SER A 306 4.07 17.19 25.69
CA SER A 306 3.10 18.03 26.37
C SER A 306 3.64 18.53 27.71
N LYS A 307 3.46 19.83 27.97
CA LYS A 307 3.77 20.44 29.27
C LYS A 307 2.79 20.00 30.38
N SER A 308 1.61 19.49 30.00
CA SER A 308 0.57 19.02 30.91
C SER A 308 0.34 17.52 30.73
N LYS A 309 0.39 16.76 31.82
CA LYS A 309 0.03 15.32 31.82
C LYS A 309 -1.47 15.07 31.63
N LYS A 310 -2.30 16.11 31.65
CA LYS A 310 -3.76 16.03 31.41
C LYS A 310 -4.12 16.67 30.08
N GLN A 311 -3.59 16.10 29.00
CA GLN A 311 -3.99 16.51 27.67
C GLN A 311 -5.33 15.87 27.34
N MET A 312 -6.35 16.71 27.16
CA MET A 312 -7.67 16.27 26.73
C MET A 312 -7.72 16.25 25.20
N VAL A 313 -8.39 15.25 24.66
CA VAL A 313 -8.76 15.20 23.24
C VAL A 313 -10.24 14.93 23.12
N THR A 314 -10.78 15.43 22.03
CA THR A 314 -12.19 15.38 21.75
C THR A 314 -12.50 14.15 20.89
N ILE A 315 -13.53 13.41 21.25
CA ILE A 315 -14.00 12.24 20.49
C ILE A 315 -15.48 12.40 20.12
N SER A 316 -15.89 11.69 19.08
CA SER A 316 -17.30 11.56 18.68
C SER A 316 -17.87 10.31 19.34
N ASP A 317 -19.01 10.41 20.03
CA ASP A 317 -19.68 9.23 20.60
C ASP A 317 -20.29 8.37 19.48
N ALA A 318 -19.70 7.19 19.25
CA ALA A 318 -20.14 6.25 18.22
C ALA A 318 -21.59 5.75 18.42
N ASN A 319 -22.15 5.88 19.62
CA ASN A 319 -23.48 5.37 19.97
C ASN A 319 -24.56 6.45 20.07
N LYS A 320 -24.20 7.75 20.00
CA LYS A 320 -25.16 8.86 20.17
C LYS A 320 -24.79 10.03 19.25
N ASN A 321 -25.42 10.10 18.08
CA ASN A 321 -25.47 11.23 17.13
C ASN A 321 -24.71 12.49 17.58
N ASP A 322 -23.41 12.55 17.27
CA ASP A 322 -22.55 13.73 17.41
C ASP A 322 -22.39 14.33 18.81
N ILE A 323 -22.58 13.56 19.89
CA ILE A 323 -22.18 14.03 21.22
C ILE A 323 -20.65 14.06 21.28
N ILE A 324 -20.14 15.29 21.43
CA ILE A 324 -18.73 15.57 21.65
C ILE A 324 -18.37 15.25 23.10
N GLN A 325 -17.47 14.29 23.32
CA GLN A 325 -16.92 13.98 24.63
C GLN A 325 -15.43 14.35 24.70
N MET A 326 -14.99 14.79 25.87
CA MET A 326 -13.58 15.03 26.16
C MET A 326 -13.03 13.86 26.96
N ILE A 327 -11.97 13.23 26.46
CA ILE A 327 -11.31 12.08 27.09
C ILE A 327 -9.82 12.39 27.26
N GLU A 328 -9.21 11.86 28.32
CA GLU A 328 -7.77 12.02 28.52
C GLU A 328 -7.01 11.23 27.43
N LEU A 329 -5.98 11.84 26.87
CA LEU A 329 -5.17 11.24 25.82
C LEU A 329 -4.53 9.91 26.26
N GLU A 330 -4.14 9.83 27.53
CA GLU A 330 -3.59 8.63 28.17
C GLU A 330 -4.60 7.47 28.20
N GLU A 331 -5.87 7.77 28.43
CA GLU A 331 -6.95 6.77 28.45
C GLU A 331 -7.14 6.15 27.05
N ILE A 332 -7.15 6.97 25.99
CA ILE A 332 -7.18 6.46 24.61
C ILE A 332 -5.98 5.56 24.34
N ILE A 333 -4.76 5.99 24.69
CA ILE A 333 -3.54 5.22 24.48
C ILE A 333 -3.65 3.85 25.16
N LEU A 334 -4.06 3.82 26.43
CA LEU A 334 -4.24 2.59 27.21
C LEU A 334 -5.30 1.67 26.61
N ASN A 335 -6.46 2.21 26.24
CA ASN A 335 -7.56 1.44 25.66
C ASN A 335 -7.13 0.74 24.36
N VAL A 336 -6.44 1.46 23.47
CA VAL A 336 -5.97 0.90 22.20
C VAL A 336 -4.84 -0.11 22.40
N VAL A 337 -3.88 0.17 23.30
CA VAL A 337 -2.80 -0.79 23.62
C VAL A 337 -3.37 -2.10 24.16
N LYS A 338 -4.30 -2.04 25.12
CA LYS A 338 -4.95 -3.22 25.70
C LYS A 338 -5.78 -3.97 24.65
N PHE A 339 -6.49 -3.26 23.79
CA PHE A 339 -7.20 -3.87 22.67
C PHE A 339 -6.24 -4.64 21.75
N LEU A 340 -5.11 -4.04 21.35
CA LEU A 340 -4.14 -4.68 20.47
C LEU A 340 -3.50 -5.92 21.12
N ILE A 341 -3.19 -5.88 22.42
CA ILE A 341 -2.72 -7.04 23.18
C ILE A 341 -3.80 -8.15 23.15
N SER A 342 -5.07 -7.79 23.33
CA SER A 342 -6.17 -8.77 23.34
C SER A 342 -6.43 -9.41 21.97
N GLN A 343 -5.91 -8.86 20.87
CA GLN A 343 -5.99 -9.46 19.52
C GLN A 343 -4.89 -10.50 19.27
N ARG A 344 -4.12 -10.87 20.30
CA ARG A 344 -3.03 -11.85 20.24
C ARG A 344 -3.27 -12.94 21.28
N GLY A 345 -4.08 -13.93 20.91
CA GLY A 345 -4.34 -15.13 21.72
C GLY A 345 -3.38 -16.28 21.36
N LYS A 346 -3.38 -17.33 22.18
CA LYS A 346 -2.59 -18.56 21.92
C LYS A 346 -2.91 -19.20 20.56
N ASP A 347 -4.13 -19.03 20.08
CA ASP A 347 -4.63 -19.65 18.83
C ASP A 347 -4.45 -18.74 17.59
N GLU A 348 -4.09 -17.46 17.77
CA GLU A 348 -3.82 -16.50 16.69
C GLU A 348 -2.55 -15.67 16.99
N PRO A 349 -1.35 -16.28 16.88
CA PRO A 349 -0.11 -15.65 17.36
C PRO A 349 0.41 -14.49 16.49
N GLY A 350 -0.37 -14.03 15.50
CA GLY A 350 0.01 -12.98 14.56
C GLY A 350 1.00 -13.47 13.50
N ASN A 351 1.65 -12.51 12.80
CA ASN A 351 2.72 -12.78 11.84
C ASN A 351 3.91 -11.82 12.09
N LEU A 352 5.05 -12.05 11.43
CA LEU A 352 6.27 -11.24 11.64
C LEU A 352 6.04 -9.74 11.48
N GLU A 353 5.23 -9.31 10.52
CA GLU A 353 4.99 -7.89 10.26
C GLU A 353 4.21 -7.26 11.41
N GLU A 354 3.03 -7.80 11.73
CA GLU A 354 2.17 -7.23 12.76
C GLU A 354 2.79 -7.35 14.16
N THR A 355 3.45 -8.47 14.46
CA THR A 355 4.15 -8.66 15.74
C THR A 355 5.29 -7.65 15.88
N SER A 356 6.00 -7.33 14.79
CA SER A 356 7.02 -6.27 14.82
C SER A 356 6.42 -4.90 15.17
N TYR A 357 5.25 -4.55 14.61
CA TYR A 357 4.56 -3.29 14.92
C TYR A 357 4.14 -3.23 16.39
N ILE A 358 3.55 -4.31 16.91
CA ILE A 358 3.12 -4.39 18.31
C ILE A 358 4.31 -4.27 19.26
N ILE A 359 5.42 -5.00 19.05
CA ILE A 359 6.62 -4.89 19.90
C ILE A 359 7.13 -3.46 19.95
N ARG A 360 7.14 -2.75 18.82
CA ARG A 360 7.59 -1.35 18.78
C ARG A 360 6.67 -0.43 19.56
N LEU A 361 5.35 -0.62 19.44
CA LEU A 361 4.38 0.09 20.25
C LEU A 361 4.59 -0.21 21.74
N LEU A 362 4.74 -1.48 22.12
CA LEU A 362 4.93 -1.88 23.51
C LEU A 362 6.24 -1.37 24.09
N LYS A 363 7.35 -1.35 23.33
CA LYS A 363 8.59 -0.68 23.74
C LYS A 363 8.38 0.81 24.00
N THR A 364 7.62 1.46 23.13
CA THR A 364 7.26 2.87 23.28
C THR A 364 6.40 3.09 24.51
N ALA A 365 5.38 2.25 24.75
CA ALA A 365 4.45 2.34 25.86
C ALA A 365 5.09 1.97 27.21
N ALA A 366 5.94 0.92 27.27
CA ALA A 366 6.64 0.46 28.48
C ALA A 366 7.56 1.52 29.09
N LYS A 367 8.05 2.49 28.29
CA LYS A 367 8.80 3.65 28.80
C LYS A 367 7.94 4.62 29.64
N TYR A 368 6.60 4.57 29.49
CA TYR A 368 5.64 5.45 30.18
C TYR A 368 4.80 4.70 31.21
N LEU A 369 4.52 3.45 30.92
CA LEU A 369 3.66 2.56 31.70
C LEU A 369 4.49 1.39 32.21
N SER A 370 5.61 1.69 32.88
CA SER A 370 6.60 0.68 33.31
C SER A 370 5.99 -0.39 34.22
N GLU A 371 5.03 0.03 35.05
CA GLU A 371 4.37 -0.82 36.04
C GLU A 371 3.25 -1.70 35.46
N ASP A 372 2.86 -1.52 34.19
CA ASP A 372 1.80 -2.33 33.58
C ASP A 372 2.36 -3.71 33.18
N THR A 373 2.05 -4.72 34.00
CA THR A 373 2.54 -6.09 33.83
C THR A 373 2.07 -6.72 32.51
N ALA A 374 0.89 -6.37 32.01
CA ALA A 374 0.38 -6.90 30.75
C ALA A 374 1.22 -6.41 29.56
N ILE A 375 1.66 -5.14 29.59
CA ILE A 375 2.58 -4.59 28.58
C ILE A 375 3.93 -5.31 28.63
N GLN A 376 4.49 -5.53 29.82
CA GLN A 376 5.80 -6.20 29.97
C GLN A 376 5.75 -7.66 29.49
N THR A 377 4.71 -8.41 29.89
CA THR A 377 4.51 -9.79 29.45
C THR A 377 4.32 -9.87 27.93
N ALA A 378 3.44 -9.05 27.37
CA ALA A 378 3.22 -9.03 25.91
C ALA A 378 4.47 -8.65 25.12
N LEU A 379 5.31 -7.75 25.67
CA LEU A 379 6.58 -7.37 25.06
C LEU A 379 7.57 -8.53 25.06
N HIS A 380 7.68 -9.27 26.18
CA HIS A 380 8.53 -10.44 26.28
C HIS A 380 8.09 -11.54 25.30
N ASP A 381 6.81 -11.91 25.35
CA ASP A 381 6.25 -12.98 24.51
C ASP A 381 6.36 -12.65 23.03
N GLY A 382 6.06 -11.40 22.66
CA GLY A 382 6.19 -10.90 21.30
C GLY A 382 7.62 -11.00 20.77
N LYS A 383 8.63 -10.61 21.57
CA LYS A 383 10.04 -10.73 21.18
C LYS A 383 10.45 -12.18 20.97
N THR A 384 10.07 -13.07 21.90
CA THR A 384 10.35 -14.51 21.81
C THR A 384 9.74 -15.11 20.53
N TYR A 385 8.48 -14.77 20.24
CA TYR A 385 7.82 -15.16 18.99
C TYR A 385 8.58 -14.63 17.77
N LEU A 386 8.91 -13.33 17.76
CA LEU A 386 9.51 -12.68 16.60
C LEU A 386 10.89 -13.26 16.26
N ILE A 387 11.73 -13.53 17.26
CA ILE A 387 13.05 -14.14 17.07
C ILE A 387 12.91 -15.54 16.48
N LYS A 388 12.10 -16.39 17.11
CA LYS A 388 11.88 -17.77 16.68
C LYS A 388 11.41 -17.84 15.22
N HIS A 389 10.37 -17.09 14.88
CA HIS A 389 9.80 -17.16 13.53
C HIS A 389 10.62 -16.41 12.49
N LEU A 390 11.46 -15.44 12.89
CA LEU A 390 12.40 -14.81 11.98
C LEU A 390 13.47 -15.82 11.55
N ASP A 391 14.04 -16.58 12.48
CA ASP A 391 15.03 -17.61 12.16
C ASP A 391 14.46 -18.65 11.19
N GLU A 392 13.25 -19.16 11.47
CA GLU A 392 12.53 -20.08 10.56
C GLU A 392 12.33 -19.46 9.16
N SER A 393 11.95 -18.19 9.10
CA SER A 393 11.68 -17.49 7.83
C SER A 393 12.96 -17.21 7.03
N MET A 394 14.08 -16.98 7.69
CA MET A 394 15.38 -16.75 7.05
C MET A 394 15.94 -18.02 6.38
N MET A 395 15.46 -19.20 6.76
CA MET A 395 15.78 -20.47 6.08
C MET A 395 15.08 -20.63 4.73
N VAL A 396 14.07 -19.81 4.43
CA VAL A 396 13.30 -19.89 3.18
C VAL A 396 13.75 -18.79 2.21
N GLN A 397 14.35 -19.19 1.09
CA GLN A 397 14.83 -18.25 0.08
C GLN A 397 13.68 -17.35 -0.41
N GLY A 398 13.86 -16.04 -0.30
CA GLY A 398 12.89 -15.07 -0.80
C GLY A 398 11.62 -14.95 0.04
N TYR A 399 11.56 -15.49 1.26
CA TYR A 399 10.37 -15.52 2.14
C TYR A 399 9.54 -14.23 2.13
N PHE A 400 10.16 -13.08 2.36
CA PHE A 400 9.45 -11.79 2.42
C PHE A 400 8.76 -11.37 1.11
N ASN A 401 9.13 -11.97 -0.02
CA ASN A 401 8.52 -11.71 -1.32
C ASN A 401 7.46 -12.76 -1.69
N THR A 402 7.49 -13.95 -1.08
CA THR A 402 6.75 -15.12 -1.58
C THR A 402 5.89 -15.86 -0.55
N LYS A 403 6.22 -15.74 0.75
CA LYS A 403 5.59 -16.51 1.84
C LYS A 403 5.08 -15.63 2.98
N GLN A 404 5.66 -14.44 3.16
CA GLN A 404 5.12 -13.45 4.09
C GLN A 404 3.66 -13.11 3.70
N PRO A 405 2.71 -13.08 4.65
CA PRO A 405 1.35 -12.66 4.38
C PRO A 405 1.27 -11.29 3.70
N PHE A 406 0.38 -11.15 2.71
CA PHE A 406 0.16 -9.90 2.01
C PHE A 406 -0.93 -9.12 2.73
N LEU A 407 -0.52 -8.22 3.63
CA LEU A 407 -1.43 -7.46 4.48
C LEU A 407 -1.78 -6.08 3.92
N TRP A 408 -1.04 -5.61 2.92
CA TRP A 408 -1.24 -4.28 2.36
C TRP A 408 -2.36 -4.32 1.33
N ILE A 409 -3.37 -3.47 1.53
CA ILE A 409 -4.56 -3.43 0.68
C ILE A 409 -4.33 -2.43 -0.44
N GLY A 410 -4.40 -2.92 -1.69
CA GLY A 410 -4.51 -2.13 -2.91
C GLY A 410 -5.66 -2.68 -3.77
N LYS A 411 -5.53 -2.68 -5.10
CA LYS A 411 -6.45 -3.42 -5.98
C LYS A 411 -6.43 -4.93 -5.72
N GLN A 412 -5.31 -5.38 -5.19
CA GLN A 412 -5.09 -6.70 -4.64
C GLN A 412 -4.20 -6.57 -3.39
N LEU A 413 -4.11 -7.65 -2.62
CA LEU A 413 -3.18 -7.72 -1.51
C LEU A 413 -1.73 -7.68 -2.03
N TYR A 414 -0.89 -6.92 -1.33
CA TYR A 414 0.54 -6.85 -1.61
C TYR A 414 1.36 -6.79 -0.31
N THR A 415 2.68 -6.78 -0.48
CA THR A 415 3.64 -6.66 0.62
C THR A 415 4.75 -5.69 0.23
N VAL A 416 5.36 -5.06 1.24
CA VAL A 416 6.48 -4.12 1.06
C VAL A 416 7.65 -4.59 1.95
N PRO A 417 8.51 -5.50 1.44
CA PRO A 417 9.52 -6.18 2.24
C PRO A 417 10.47 -5.26 3.00
N ARG A 418 10.83 -4.08 2.45
CA ARG A 418 11.73 -3.16 3.15
C ARG A 418 11.08 -2.55 4.38
N ILE A 419 9.79 -2.20 4.31
CA ILE A 419 9.04 -1.67 5.45
C ILE A 419 9.00 -2.73 6.56
N ILE A 420 8.62 -3.95 6.21
CA ILE A 420 8.52 -5.09 7.16
C ILE A 420 9.88 -5.33 7.83
N LYS A 421 10.94 -5.50 7.04
CA LYS A 421 12.30 -5.73 7.54
C LYS A 421 12.78 -4.59 8.44
N SER A 422 12.50 -3.34 8.07
CA SER A 422 12.87 -2.17 8.88
C SER A 422 12.15 -2.14 10.23
N SER A 423 10.89 -2.58 10.26
CA SER A 423 10.13 -2.70 11.50
C SER A 423 10.69 -3.82 12.38
N ILE A 424 10.90 -5.02 11.83
CA ILE A 424 11.52 -6.16 12.54
C ILE A 424 12.87 -5.77 13.15
N LEU A 425 13.73 -5.13 12.38
CA LEU A 425 15.05 -4.66 12.85
C LEU A 425 14.90 -3.72 14.06
N ALA A 426 14.00 -2.73 13.99
CA ALA A 426 13.75 -1.82 15.09
C ALA A 426 13.11 -2.51 16.31
N SER A 427 12.26 -3.53 16.08
CA SER A 427 11.64 -4.33 17.14
C SER A 427 12.66 -5.16 17.91
N LEU A 428 13.71 -5.66 17.26
CA LEU A 428 14.74 -6.49 17.89
C LEU A 428 15.94 -5.71 18.41
N TRP A 429 16.10 -4.44 18.04
CA TRP A 429 17.19 -3.61 18.55
C TRP A 429 17.11 -3.37 20.06
N GLU A 430 18.23 -3.57 20.76
CA GLU A 430 18.41 -3.23 22.18
C GLU A 430 19.61 -2.28 22.31
N ASN A 431 19.47 -1.26 23.17
CA ASN A 431 20.46 -0.19 23.35
C ASN A 431 21.60 -0.58 24.28
#